data_AF-A0A8I1QBC6-F1
#
_entry.id   AF-A0A8I1QBC6-F1
#
_cell.length_a   1.000
_cell.length_b   1.000
_cell.length_c   1.000
_cell.angle_alpha   90.00
_cell.angle_beta   90.00
_cell.angle_gamma   90.00
#
_symmetry.space_group_name_H-M   'P 1'
#
loop_
_entity.id
_entity.type
_entity.pdbx_description
1 polymer ?
#
loop_
_entity_poly.entity_id
_entity_poly.type
_entity_poly.pdbx_seq_one_letter_code
_entity_poly.pdbx_strand_id
1 'polypeptide(L)'
;MKRIFIALPFIALAACSPVKIPVTNQYQLSAYSGKKFSKMKRPISLWVTVPEAVAGYQTEQMIYMDKPYQLSAFVKNAWANPPADMIYPLMIQSLQETNFFHAVMSSVYSQGADYRLDTQLLKLQQNFLKRPSVLELSIKVVLTRVENNQVLASKIIQEEVRCPANTPYGGVMAANQATRQLTAHVDSFVIEHLR
;
A
#
# COMPACT_ATOMS: atom_id res chain seq x y z
N MET A 1 -39.01 -9.72 -69.59
CA MET A 1 -39.50 -9.08 -68.35
C MET A 1 -38.57 -9.48 -67.21
N LYS A 2 -37.69 -8.57 -66.76
CA LYS A 2 -36.63 -8.86 -65.78
C LYS A 2 -37.19 -8.77 -64.36
N ARG A 3 -37.10 -9.86 -63.58
CA ARG A 3 -37.43 -9.86 -62.14
C ARG A 3 -36.20 -9.40 -61.34
N ILE A 4 -36.33 -8.26 -60.69
CA ILE A 4 -35.29 -7.66 -59.84
C ILE A 4 -35.39 -8.29 -58.45
N PHE A 5 -34.34 -8.98 -58.01
CA PHE A 5 -34.20 -9.46 -56.64
C PHE A 5 -33.72 -8.29 -55.76
N ILE A 6 -34.54 -7.88 -54.80
CA ILE A 6 -34.19 -6.90 -53.78
C ILE A 6 -33.54 -7.66 -52.62
N ALA A 7 -32.22 -7.54 -52.48
CA ALA A 7 -31.49 -8.05 -51.32
C ALA A 7 -31.52 -6.99 -50.20
N LEU A 8 -32.14 -7.34 -49.07
CA LEU A 8 -32.24 -6.53 -47.86
C LEU A 8 -30.92 -6.65 -47.06
N PRO A 9 -30.19 -5.56 -46.74
CA PRO A 9 -28.96 -5.68 -45.98
C PRO A 9 -29.28 -5.86 -44.49
N PHE A 10 -28.80 -6.96 -43.92
CA PHE A 10 -28.89 -7.29 -42.49
C PHE A 10 -27.80 -6.48 -41.75
N ILE A 11 -28.16 -5.37 -41.11
CA ILE A 11 -27.24 -4.55 -40.31
C ILE A 11 -27.02 -5.24 -38.96
N ALA A 12 -25.86 -5.89 -38.81
CA ALA A 12 -25.42 -6.47 -37.53
C ALA A 12 -24.81 -5.38 -36.63
N LEU A 13 -25.62 -4.81 -35.73
CA LEU A 13 -25.14 -3.97 -34.62
C LEU A 13 -24.72 -4.86 -33.46
N ALA A 14 -23.49 -5.39 -33.52
CA ALA A 14 -22.85 -6.10 -32.41
C ALA A 14 -21.61 -5.32 -31.95
N ALA A 15 -21.82 -4.24 -31.20
CA ALA A 15 -20.75 -3.50 -30.53
C ALA A 15 -21.17 -3.12 -29.11
N CYS A 16 -21.36 -4.13 -28.26
CA CYS A 16 -21.40 -3.94 -26.81
C CYS A 16 -19.96 -4.00 -26.28
N SER A 17 -19.19 -2.93 -26.46
CA SER A 17 -17.90 -2.80 -25.77
C SER A 17 -18.17 -2.51 -24.28
N PRO A 18 -17.51 -3.19 -23.33
CA PRO A 18 -17.65 -2.89 -21.91
C PRO A 18 -17.25 -1.43 -21.64
N VAL A 19 -18.20 -0.63 -21.16
CA VAL A 19 -17.94 0.76 -20.77
C VAL A 19 -17.10 0.74 -19.50
N LYS A 20 -15.85 1.23 -19.58
CA LYS A 20 -15.02 1.48 -18.39
C LYS A 20 -15.68 2.59 -17.58
N ILE A 21 -16.24 2.24 -16.43
CA ILE A 21 -16.80 3.22 -15.49
C ILE A 21 -15.60 4.02 -14.93
N PRO A 22 -15.57 5.36 -15.10
CA PRO A 22 -14.46 6.15 -14.60
C PRO A 22 -14.47 6.18 -13.07
N VAL A 23 -13.27 6.12 -12.48
CA VAL A 23 -13.08 6.43 -11.06
C VAL A 23 -13.50 7.87 -10.84
N THR A 24 -14.39 8.11 -9.87
CA THR A 24 -14.89 9.46 -9.57
C THR A 24 -14.05 10.12 -8.47
N ASN A 25 -13.61 9.35 -7.48
CA ASN A 25 -12.84 9.83 -6.34
C ASN A 25 -11.51 9.10 -6.24
N GLN A 26 -10.42 9.87 -6.13
CA GLN A 26 -9.08 9.36 -5.88
C GLN A 26 -8.61 9.81 -4.50
N TYR A 27 -8.03 8.89 -3.75
CA TYR A 27 -7.58 9.12 -2.38
C TYR A 27 -6.11 8.75 -2.20
N GLN A 28 -5.46 9.35 -1.20
CA GLN A 28 -4.05 9.10 -0.90
C GLN A 28 -3.86 8.56 0.51
N LEU A 29 -2.77 7.82 0.70
CA LEU A 29 -2.15 7.65 1.99
C LEU A 29 -1.13 8.76 2.15
N SER A 30 -1.22 9.52 3.24
CA SER A 30 -0.35 10.67 3.51
C SER A 30 0.09 10.79 4.97
N ALA A 31 -0.49 9.99 5.87
CA ALA A 31 -0.17 10.03 7.29
C ALA A 31 0.96 9.05 7.63
N TYR A 32 1.97 9.54 8.34
CA TYR A 32 3.11 8.79 8.87
C TYR A 32 3.43 9.21 10.31
N SER A 33 4.24 8.42 10.99
CA SER A 33 4.73 8.71 12.34
C SER A 33 5.85 9.77 12.32
N GLY A 34 5.70 10.82 13.11
CA GLY A 34 6.76 11.79 13.40
C GLY A 34 7.47 11.52 14.74
N LYS A 35 7.45 10.27 15.22
CA LYS A 35 8.00 9.92 16.54
C LYS A 35 9.53 9.97 16.50
N LYS A 36 10.12 10.81 17.35
CA LYS A 36 11.57 10.86 17.55
C LYS A 36 12.03 9.74 18.48
N PHE A 37 13.14 9.09 18.13
CA PHE A 37 13.73 8.00 18.92
C PHE A 37 15.10 8.35 19.50
N SER A 38 15.81 9.31 18.91
CA SER A 38 17.12 9.76 19.39
C SER A 38 17.27 11.27 19.34
N LYS A 39 18.02 11.81 20.29
CA LYS A 39 18.47 13.22 20.25
C LYS A 39 19.58 13.43 19.22
N MET A 40 20.39 12.41 18.96
CA MET A 40 21.52 12.46 18.03
C MET A 40 21.49 11.30 17.04
N LYS A 41 21.85 11.60 15.79
CA LYS A 41 21.98 10.60 14.74
C LYS A 41 23.17 9.68 15.01
N ARG A 42 23.01 8.40 14.73
CA ARG A 42 24.12 7.43 14.66
C ARG A 42 24.69 7.40 13.24
N PRO A 43 25.98 7.05 13.06
CA PRO A 43 26.58 6.89 11.74
C PRO A 43 26.10 5.59 11.08
N ILE A 44 24.77 5.45 10.93
CA ILE A 44 24.09 4.33 10.31
C ILE A 44 23.34 4.86 9.10
N SER A 45 23.58 4.24 7.96
CA SER A 45 22.89 4.50 6.70
C SER A 45 21.94 3.36 6.40
N LEU A 46 20.64 3.67 6.26
CA LEU A 46 19.59 2.71 5.97
C LEU A 46 19.07 2.90 4.55
N TRP A 47 19.06 1.84 3.75
CA TRP A 47 18.37 1.79 2.48
C TRP A 47 16.99 1.18 2.64
N VAL A 48 15.95 1.88 2.19
CA VAL A 48 14.59 1.34 2.09
C VAL A 48 14.33 1.02 0.63
N THR A 49 13.95 -0.23 0.32
CA THR A 49 13.59 -0.62 -1.05
C THR A 49 12.15 -0.26 -1.36
N VAL A 50 11.82 -0.17 -2.66
CA VAL A 50 10.43 -0.06 -3.10
C VAL A 50 9.66 -1.29 -2.57
N PRO A 51 8.53 -1.11 -1.87
CA PRO A 51 7.73 -2.21 -1.35
C PRO A 51 7.09 -3.00 -2.48
N GLU A 52 7.14 -4.33 -2.38
CA GLU A 52 6.31 -5.17 -3.24
C GLU A 52 4.88 -5.27 -2.68
N ALA A 53 3.92 -5.72 -3.50
CA ALA A 53 2.61 -6.12 -3.04
C ALA A 53 2.27 -7.53 -3.54
N VAL A 54 1.62 -8.31 -2.67
CA VAL A 54 1.07 -9.61 -3.08
C VAL A 54 -0.09 -9.43 -4.06
N ALA A 55 -0.37 -10.47 -4.85
CA ALA A 55 -1.48 -10.47 -5.80
C ALA A 55 -2.79 -10.09 -5.10
N GLY A 56 -3.59 -9.24 -5.77
CA GLY A 56 -4.82 -8.67 -5.22
C GLY A 56 -4.67 -7.27 -4.61
N TYR A 57 -3.44 -6.82 -4.31
CA TYR A 57 -3.19 -5.47 -3.74
C TYR A 57 -2.18 -4.63 -4.55
N GLN A 58 -1.89 -5.05 -5.80
CA GLN A 58 -0.88 -4.42 -6.68
C GLN A 58 -1.41 -3.25 -7.49
N THR A 59 -2.71 -2.94 -7.40
CA THR A 59 -3.35 -1.89 -8.21
C THR A 59 -3.83 -0.73 -7.35
N GLU A 60 -4.26 0.34 -8.00
CA GLU A 60 -4.92 1.49 -7.39
C GLU A 60 -6.31 1.16 -6.80
N GLN A 61 -6.85 -0.03 -7.01
CA GLN A 61 -8.19 -0.36 -6.53
C GLN A 61 -8.27 -0.29 -5.01
N MET A 62 -9.29 0.40 -4.50
CA MET A 62 -9.64 0.31 -3.08
C MET A 62 -10.40 -0.99 -2.84
N ILE A 63 -9.73 -1.92 -2.16
CA ILE A 63 -10.25 -3.26 -1.90
C ILE A 63 -11.08 -3.30 -0.62
N TYR A 64 -12.17 -4.07 -0.67
CA TYR A 64 -12.97 -4.43 0.49
C TYR A 64 -13.34 -5.92 0.48
N MET A 65 -13.79 -6.40 1.63
CA MET A 65 -14.30 -7.75 1.82
C MET A 65 -15.62 -7.69 2.59
N ASP A 66 -16.71 -8.14 1.97
CA ASP A 66 -18.05 -8.26 2.54
C ASP A 66 -18.56 -9.70 2.60
N LYS A 67 -17.82 -10.62 1.96
CA LYS A 67 -17.97 -12.07 2.05
C LYS A 67 -16.61 -12.69 2.35
N PRO A 68 -16.51 -13.70 3.24
CA PRO A 68 -15.25 -14.36 3.54
C PRO A 68 -14.51 -14.77 2.26
N TYR A 69 -13.22 -14.40 2.19
CA TYR A 69 -12.29 -14.74 1.09
C TYR A 69 -12.57 -14.09 -0.26
N GLN A 70 -13.56 -13.20 -0.37
CA GLN A 70 -13.85 -12.48 -1.60
C GLN A 70 -13.28 -11.06 -1.53
N LEU A 71 -12.33 -10.75 -2.41
CA LEU A 71 -11.85 -9.38 -2.61
C LEU A 71 -12.70 -8.69 -3.67
N SER A 72 -13.26 -7.53 -3.31
CA SER A 72 -14.07 -6.69 -4.19
C SER A 72 -13.47 -5.28 -4.24
N ALA A 73 -13.65 -4.57 -5.35
CA ALA A 73 -13.17 -3.20 -5.51
C ALA A 73 -14.33 -2.18 -5.50
N PHE A 74 -14.12 -1.01 -4.89
CA PHE A 74 -15.09 0.07 -5.01
C PHE A 74 -15.10 0.66 -6.41
N VAL A 75 -16.26 0.64 -7.07
CA VAL A 75 -16.38 1.00 -8.50
C VAL A 75 -16.00 2.47 -8.80
N LYS A 76 -16.31 3.40 -7.90
CA LYS A 76 -16.12 4.84 -8.09
C LYS A 76 -14.98 5.44 -7.27
N ASN A 77 -14.26 4.63 -6.49
CA ASN A 77 -13.26 5.09 -5.54
C ASN A 77 -11.98 4.28 -5.71
N ALA A 78 -10.87 4.96 -5.89
CA ALA A 78 -9.56 4.34 -6.01
C ALA A 78 -8.54 5.10 -5.17
N TRP A 79 -7.41 4.44 -4.93
CA TRP A 79 -6.19 5.10 -4.52
C TRP A 79 -5.61 5.90 -5.69
N ALA A 80 -4.84 6.93 -5.38
CA ALA A 80 -4.15 7.75 -6.38
C ALA A 80 -2.95 7.03 -7.03
N ASN A 81 -2.44 5.99 -6.36
CA ASN A 81 -1.38 5.08 -6.83
C ASN A 81 -1.56 3.72 -6.11
N PRO A 82 -0.92 2.60 -6.52
CA PRO A 82 -0.93 1.38 -5.72
C PRO A 82 -0.48 1.65 -4.27
N PRO A 83 -1.15 1.06 -3.26
CA PRO A 83 -0.86 1.39 -1.87
C PRO A 83 0.56 1.14 -1.42
N ALA A 84 1.24 0.12 -1.96
CA ALA A 84 2.64 -0.17 -1.66
C ALA A 84 3.54 1.02 -2.04
N ASP A 85 3.29 1.61 -3.22
CA ASP A 85 4.01 2.77 -3.74
C ASP A 85 3.72 4.04 -2.92
N MET A 86 2.49 4.19 -2.41
CA MET A 86 2.15 5.32 -1.52
C MET A 86 2.77 5.19 -0.13
N ILE A 87 2.85 3.96 0.42
CA ILE A 87 3.44 3.70 1.74
C ILE A 87 4.97 3.90 1.71
N TYR A 88 5.61 3.65 0.57
CA TYR A 88 7.05 3.78 0.41
C TYR A 88 7.65 5.12 0.90
N PRO A 89 7.24 6.28 0.36
CA PRO A 89 7.76 7.57 0.82
C PRO A 89 7.39 7.84 2.28
N LEU A 90 6.24 7.36 2.77
CA LEU A 90 5.80 7.55 4.15
C LEU A 90 6.67 6.80 5.15
N MET A 91 7.14 5.59 4.82
CA MET A 91 8.12 4.87 5.64
C MET A 91 9.46 5.58 5.68
N ILE A 92 9.94 6.09 4.54
CA ILE A 92 11.19 6.85 4.48
C ILE A 92 11.09 8.11 5.36
N GLN A 93 10.01 8.88 5.22
CA GLN A 93 9.77 10.08 6.03
C GLN A 93 9.68 9.76 7.53
N SER A 94 8.97 8.70 7.90
CA SER A 94 8.88 8.23 9.28
C SER A 94 10.26 7.90 9.86
N LEU A 95 11.05 7.11 9.13
CA LEU A 95 12.41 6.71 9.53
C LEU A 95 13.35 7.91 9.64
N GLN A 96 13.22 8.91 8.76
CA GLN A 96 13.98 10.16 8.83
C GLN A 96 13.61 10.99 10.08
N GLU A 97 12.32 11.10 10.40
CA GLU A 97 11.83 11.83 11.58
C GLU A 97 12.26 11.19 12.91
N THR A 98 12.64 9.90 12.92
CA THR A 98 13.19 9.25 14.13
C THR A 98 14.46 9.94 14.66
N ASN A 99 15.18 10.64 13.78
CA ASN A 99 16.49 11.24 14.03
C ASN A 99 17.55 10.21 14.53
N PHE A 100 17.35 8.93 14.22
CA PHE A 100 18.26 7.85 14.60
C PHE A 100 19.37 7.62 13.57
N PHE A 101 19.04 7.71 12.28
CA PHE A 101 19.97 7.42 11.18
C PHE A 101 20.72 8.66 10.71
N HIS A 102 21.96 8.48 10.25
CA HIS A 102 22.71 9.51 9.55
C HIS A 102 22.03 9.81 8.21
N ALA A 103 21.71 8.74 7.47
CA ALA A 103 21.04 8.79 6.18
C ALA A 103 19.96 7.70 6.07
N VAL A 104 18.82 8.04 5.45
CA VAL A 104 17.79 7.10 5.01
C VAL A 104 17.60 7.32 3.52
N MET A 105 17.84 6.27 2.72
CA MET A 105 17.98 6.35 1.27
C MET A 105 16.85 5.59 0.57
N SER A 106 16.43 6.09 -0.60
CA SER A 106 15.39 5.51 -1.47
C SER A 106 15.90 5.10 -2.87
N SER A 107 17.20 5.29 -3.11
CA SER A 107 17.85 5.09 -4.41
C SER A 107 18.15 3.62 -4.69
N VAL A 108 18.05 3.21 -5.97
CA VAL A 108 18.51 1.89 -6.46
C VAL A 108 20.03 1.74 -6.34
N TYR A 109 20.76 2.86 -6.31
CA TYR A 109 22.19 2.93 -6.02
C TYR A 109 22.39 3.19 -4.53
N SER A 110 22.29 2.14 -3.72
CA SER A 110 22.46 2.17 -2.27
C SER A 110 23.91 1.97 -1.82
N GLN A 111 24.88 2.34 -2.65
CA GLN A 111 26.31 2.21 -2.34
C GLN A 111 26.58 2.96 -1.02
N GLY A 112 27.09 2.24 -0.01
CA GLY A 112 27.37 2.78 1.31
C GLY A 112 26.23 2.68 2.34
N ALA A 113 25.14 1.97 2.06
CA ALA A 113 24.16 1.61 3.09
C ALA A 113 24.69 0.47 3.97
N ASP A 114 24.58 0.61 5.29
CA ASP A 114 24.94 -0.43 6.25
C ASP A 114 23.86 -1.52 6.32
N TYR A 115 22.60 -1.08 6.21
CA TYR A 115 21.41 -1.93 6.32
C TYR A 115 20.42 -1.66 5.19
N ARG A 116 19.65 -2.70 4.85
CA ARG A 116 18.54 -2.66 3.90
C ARG A 116 17.24 -3.09 4.58
N LEU A 117 16.18 -2.33 4.36
CA LEU A 117 14.82 -2.66 4.76
C LEU A 117 14.01 -3.03 3.51
N ASP A 118 13.65 -4.31 3.41
CA ASP A 118 12.73 -4.83 2.40
C ASP A 118 11.33 -4.93 3.00
N THR A 119 10.31 -4.59 2.21
CA THR A 119 8.92 -4.66 2.67
C THR A 119 7.99 -5.23 1.59
N GLN A 120 6.93 -5.91 2.03
CA GLN A 120 5.91 -6.47 1.16
C GLN A 120 4.52 -6.23 1.75
N LEU A 121 3.67 -5.51 1.02
CA LEU A 121 2.26 -5.31 1.34
C LEU A 121 1.52 -6.64 1.16
N LEU A 122 0.98 -7.15 2.27
CA LEU A 122 0.20 -8.39 2.30
C LEU A 122 -1.30 -8.12 2.23
N LYS A 123 -1.75 -6.99 2.78
CA LYS A 123 -3.16 -6.65 2.85
C LYS A 123 -3.33 -5.14 3.03
N LEU A 124 -4.22 -4.53 2.26
CA LEU A 124 -4.88 -3.27 2.59
C LEU A 124 -6.33 -3.35 2.13
N GLN A 125 -7.26 -3.54 3.05
CA GLN A 125 -8.67 -3.68 2.72
C GLN A 125 -9.59 -3.17 3.82
N GLN A 126 -10.81 -2.77 3.43
CA GLN A 126 -11.90 -2.54 4.37
C GLN A 126 -12.71 -3.83 4.55
N ASN A 127 -12.75 -4.36 5.77
CA ASN A 127 -13.50 -5.56 6.13
C ASN A 127 -14.89 -5.18 6.68
N PHE A 128 -15.93 -5.49 5.90
CA PHE A 128 -17.34 -5.28 6.24
C PHE A 128 -17.99 -6.46 6.98
N LEU A 129 -17.26 -7.57 7.21
CA LEU A 129 -17.72 -8.65 8.08
C LEU A 129 -17.75 -8.23 9.56
N LYS A 130 -16.99 -7.19 9.92
CA LYS A 130 -16.98 -6.55 11.26
C LYS A 130 -17.91 -5.34 11.29
N ARG A 131 -18.51 -5.03 12.46
CA ARG A 131 -19.40 -3.86 12.65
C ARG A 131 -18.94 -3.01 13.85
N PRO A 132 -18.55 -1.73 13.66
CA PRO A 132 -18.35 -1.05 12.37
C PRO A 132 -17.27 -1.76 11.53
N SER A 133 -17.24 -1.50 10.22
CA SER A 133 -16.21 -2.08 9.34
C SER A 133 -14.82 -1.72 9.85
N VAL A 134 -13.86 -2.60 9.66
CA VAL A 134 -12.47 -2.41 10.11
C VAL A 134 -11.56 -2.39 8.90
N LEU A 135 -10.66 -1.43 8.84
CA LEU A 135 -9.57 -1.48 7.88
C LEU A 135 -8.44 -2.37 8.41
N GLU A 136 -8.02 -3.32 7.59
CA GLU A 136 -6.93 -4.24 7.88
C GLU A 136 -5.75 -3.89 6.96
N LEU A 137 -4.61 -3.53 7.57
CA LEU A 137 -3.34 -3.27 6.90
C LEU A 137 -2.31 -4.26 7.42
N SER A 138 -1.59 -4.94 6.53
CA SER A 138 -0.53 -5.87 6.92
C SER A 138 0.66 -5.78 5.98
N ILE A 139 1.86 -5.63 6.55
CA ILE A 139 3.13 -5.58 5.81
C ILE A 139 4.11 -6.57 6.43
N LYS A 140 4.79 -7.34 5.59
CA LYS A 140 6.01 -8.07 5.95
C LYS A 140 7.20 -7.11 5.86
N VAL A 141 8.06 -7.12 6.87
CA VAL A 141 9.31 -6.36 6.92
C VAL A 141 10.48 -7.31 7.10
N VAL A 142 11.60 -7.02 6.43
CA VAL A 142 12.87 -7.76 6.58
C VAL A 142 14.00 -6.75 6.67
N LEU A 143 14.78 -6.83 7.75
CA LEU A 143 15.96 -6.00 7.96
C LEU A 143 17.21 -6.84 7.72
N THR A 144 18.07 -6.36 6.82
CA THR A 144 19.26 -7.09 6.35
C THR A 144 20.49 -6.22 6.53
N ARG A 145 21.59 -6.79 7.02
CA ARG A 145 22.92 -6.17 6.98
C ARG A 145 23.51 -6.35 5.59
N VAL A 146 23.93 -5.25 4.96
CA VAL A 146 24.36 -5.26 3.55
C VAL A 146 25.70 -5.94 3.36
N GLU A 147 26.67 -5.73 4.26
CA GLU A 147 28.04 -6.24 4.15
C GLU A 147 28.11 -7.75 3.86
N ASN A 148 27.26 -8.55 4.51
CA ASN A 148 27.26 -10.00 4.43
C ASN A 148 25.90 -10.60 4.03
N ASN A 149 24.94 -9.78 3.57
CA ASN A 149 23.56 -10.17 3.28
C ASN A 149 22.85 -10.94 4.43
N GLN A 150 23.22 -10.67 5.68
CA GLN A 150 22.63 -11.33 6.83
C GLN A 150 21.27 -10.71 7.17
N VAL A 151 20.21 -11.52 7.14
CA VAL A 151 18.92 -11.12 7.71
C VAL A 151 19.06 -11.02 9.23
N LEU A 152 18.88 -9.82 9.77
CA LEU A 152 18.90 -9.55 11.21
C LEU A 152 17.56 -9.90 11.84
N ALA A 153 16.47 -9.56 11.15
CA ALA A 153 15.12 -9.78 11.63
C ALA A 153 14.10 -9.77 10.49
N SER A 154 12.98 -10.44 10.71
CA SER A 154 11.79 -10.31 9.87
C SER A 154 10.52 -10.39 10.72
N LYS A 155 9.47 -9.67 10.31
CA LYS A 155 8.20 -9.64 11.04
C LYS A 155 7.05 -9.32 10.10
N ILE A 156 5.84 -9.80 10.41
CA ILE A 156 4.61 -9.26 9.83
C ILE A 156 4.02 -8.28 10.83
N ILE A 157 3.85 -7.03 10.41
CA ILE A 157 3.20 -5.98 11.19
C ILE A 157 1.76 -5.85 10.69
N GLN A 158 0.80 -5.82 11.61
CA GLN A 158 -0.63 -5.77 11.30
C GLN A 158 -1.28 -4.64 12.08
N GLU A 159 -2.03 -3.80 11.36
CA GLU A 159 -2.86 -2.75 11.94
C GLU A 159 -4.32 -3.03 11.61
N GLU A 160 -5.17 -2.91 12.62
CA GLU A 160 -6.62 -2.95 12.48
C GLU A 160 -7.23 -1.66 13.05
N VAL A 161 -7.87 -0.87 12.19
CA VAL A 161 -8.48 0.41 12.57
C VAL A 161 -9.97 0.39 12.25
N ARG A 162 -10.81 0.61 13.26
CA ARG A 162 -12.27 0.77 13.06
C ARG A 162 -12.54 1.97 12.15
N CYS A 163 -13.30 1.76 11.09
CA CYS A 163 -13.71 2.85 10.22
C CYS A 163 -14.75 3.74 10.94
N PRO A 164 -14.63 5.08 10.85
CA PRO A 164 -15.60 6.00 11.43
C PRO A 164 -16.98 5.90 10.75
N ALA A 165 -17.03 5.37 9.52
CA ALA A 165 -18.26 5.07 8.79
C ALA A 165 -18.05 3.85 7.88
N ASN A 166 -19.13 3.12 7.60
CA ASN A 166 -19.15 2.00 6.65
C ASN A 166 -19.22 2.51 5.20
N THR A 167 -18.29 3.39 4.82
CA THR A 167 -18.20 4.00 3.49
C THR A 167 -16.77 3.90 2.97
N PRO A 168 -16.53 4.05 1.65
CA PRO A 168 -15.18 4.08 1.10
C PRO A 168 -14.31 5.16 1.77
N TYR A 169 -14.87 6.35 1.98
CA TYR A 169 -14.16 7.44 2.65
C TYR A 169 -13.88 7.15 4.13
N GLY A 170 -14.78 6.45 4.83
CA GLY A 170 -14.49 5.92 6.16
C GLY A 170 -13.31 4.94 6.16
N GLY A 171 -13.19 4.12 5.11
CA GLY A 171 -12.01 3.31 4.81
C GLY A 171 -10.74 4.16 4.64
N VAL A 172 -10.79 5.24 3.86
CA VAL A 172 -9.65 6.16 3.65
C VAL A 172 -9.14 6.78 4.94
N MET A 173 -10.05 7.23 5.81
CA MET A 173 -9.70 7.79 7.10
C MET A 173 -8.99 6.76 7.98
N ALA A 174 -9.55 5.54 8.06
CA ALA A 174 -8.94 4.44 8.79
C ALA A 174 -7.59 4.01 8.19
N ALA A 175 -7.43 4.03 6.86
CA ALA A 175 -6.20 3.70 6.16
C ALA A 175 -5.05 4.65 6.47
N ASN A 176 -5.33 5.95 6.54
CA ASN A 176 -4.33 6.92 6.94
C ASN A 176 -3.93 6.75 8.41
N GLN A 177 -4.89 6.48 9.30
CA GLN A 177 -4.57 6.17 10.69
C GLN A 177 -3.73 4.89 10.82
N ALA A 178 -4.10 3.82 10.13
CA ALA A 178 -3.37 2.56 10.11
C ALA A 178 -1.97 2.74 9.54
N THR A 179 -1.80 3.55 8.48
CA THR A 179 -0.48 3.83 7.89
C THR A 179 0.43 4.56 8.88
N ARG A 180 -0.09 5.55 9.62
CA ARG A 180 0.67 6.22 10.69
C ARG A 180 1.12 5.27 11.80
N GLN A 181 0.24 4.33 12.21
CA GLN A 181 0.58 3.32 13.22
C GLN A 181 1.62 2.34 12.70
N LEU A 182 1.41 1.86 11.47
CA LEU A 182 2.32 0.96 10.76
C LEU A 182 3.73 1.55 10.69
N THR A 183 3.90 2.80 10.22
CA THR A 183 5.25 3.38 10.09
C THR A 183 5.92 3.56 11.45
N ALA A 184 5.17 3.90 12.51
CA ALA A 184 5.70 3.92 13.89
C ALA A 184 6.20 2.54 14.36
N HIS A 185 5.50 1.47 14.00
CA HIS A 185 5.93 0.10 14.32
C HIS A 185 7.11 -0.35 13.47
N VAL A 186 7.19 0.06 12.20
CA VAL A 186 8.37 -0.14 11.35
C VAL A 186 9.58 0.57 11.96
N ASP A 187 9.46 1.85 12.35
CA ASP A 187 10.52 2.62 12.99
C ASP A 187 11.05 1.90 14.24
N SER A 188 10.13 1.46 15.10
CA SER A 188 10.46 0.74 16.34
C SER A 188 11.17 -0.58 16.03
N PHE A 189 10.62 -1.38 15.10
CA PHE A 189 11.20 -2.64 14.67
C PHE A 189 12.64 -2.46 14.17
N VAL A 190 12.88 -1.50 13.28
CA VAL A 190 14.22 -1.27 12.73
C VAL A 190 15.19 -0.85 13.85
N ILE A 191 14.80 0.13 14.67
CA ILE A 191 15.70 0.67 15.70
C ILE A 191 16.01 -0.37 16.78
N GLU A 192 15.05 -1.21 17.18
CA GLU A 192 15.24 -2.26 18.19
C GLU A 192 16.28 -3.31 17.75
N HIS A 193 16.37 -3.62 16.47
CA HIS A 193 17.29 -4.63 15.94
C HIS A 193 18.64 -4.05 15.48
N LEU A 194 18.85 -2.74 15.63
CA LEU A 194 20.10 -2.03 15.35
C LEU A 194 20.78 -1.49 16.62
N ARG A 195 20.20 -1.73 17.80
CA ARG A 195 20.75 -1.35 19.10
C ARG A 195 21.75 -2.36 19.63
#